data_AF-A0A101F0B4-F1
#
_entry.id   AF-A0A101F0B4-F1
#
_cell.length_a   1.000
_cell.length_b   1.000
_cell.length_c   1.000
_cell.angle_alpha   90.00
_cell.angle_beta   90.00
_cell.angle_gamma   90.00
#
_symmetry.space_group_name_H-M   'P 1'
#
loop_
_entity.id
_entity.type
_entity.pdbx_description
1 polymer ?
#
loop_
_entity_poly.entity_id
_entity_poly.type
_entity_poly.pdbx_seq_one_letter_code
_entity_poly.pdbx_strand_id
1 'polypeptide(L)'
;MSYYPYEHNTWCSAGDLSGFFIGFGSVFSKILMKTITPFAINIIRLIIGGVFYFVALLYLGFPSFSREVWAILILSGILGFTVADWMFLEGINYLGVSRASLLLTSSPP
;
A
#
# COMPACT_ATOMS: atom_id res chain seq x y z
N MET A 1 27.16 9.71 22.32
CA MET A 1 26.89 8.64 21.33
C MET A 1 26.19 7.52 22.07
N SER A 2 24.85 7.56 22.14
CA SER A 2 24.03 6.45 22.65
C SER A 2 23.38 5.79 21.46
N TYR A 3 23.89 4.63 21.08
CA TYR A 3 23.26 3.73 20.13
C TYR A 3 22.02 3.15 20.83
N TYR A 4 20.82 3.38 20.31
CA TYR A 4 19.58 2.78 20.79
C TYR A 4 19.30 1.49 19.98
N PRO A 5 19.74 0.30 20.44
CA PRO A 5 19.66 -0.93 19.65
C PRO A 5 18.23 -1.46 19.43
N TYR A 6 17.24 -0.92 20.15
CA TYR A 6 15.85 -1.38 20.05
C TYR A 6 15.12 -0.84 18.81
N GLU A 7 15.40 0.39 18.36
CA GLU A 7 14.72 0.96 17.20
C GLU A 7 15.12 0.21 15.92
N HIS A 8 16.40 -0.12 15.76
CA HIS A 8 16.88 -0.78 14.54
C HIS A 8 16.23 -2.15 14.28
N ASN A 9 15.87 -2.89 15.33
CA ASN A 9 15.23 -4.20 15.22
C ASN A 9 13.72 -4.12 14.93
N THR A 10 13.03 -3.08 15.43
CA THR A 10 11.59 -2.91 15.18
C THR A 10 11.32 -2.48 13.74
N TRP A 11 12.16 -1.64 13.15
CA TRP A 11 12.06 -1.28 11.73
C TRP A 11 12.26 -2.49 10.81
N CYS A 12 13.22 -3.36 11.13
CA CYS A 12 13.47 -4.59 10.37
C CYS A 12 12.26 -5.53 10.45
N SER A 13 11.74 -5.77 11.66
CA SER A 13 10.57 -6.63 11.88
C SER A 13 9.30 -6.09 11.20
N ALA A 14 9.08 -4.77 11.25
CA ALA A 14 7.94 -4.13 10.56
C ALA A 14 8.09 -4.20 9.03
N GLY A 15 9.31 -4.01 8.53
CA GLY A 15 9.65 -4.17 7.12
C GLY A 15 9.36 -5.58 6.62
N ASP A 16 9.85 -6.59 7.32
CA ASP A 16 9.64 -8.01 6.97
C ASP A 16 8.15 -8.38 6.96
N LEU A 17 7.39 -7.91 7.96
CA LEU A 17 5.95 -8.14 8.04
C LEU A 17 5.22 -7.46 6.87
N SER A 18 5.59 -6.23 6.53
CA SER A 18 5.00 -5.51 5.39
C SER A 18 5.29 -6.22 4.07
N GLY A 19 6.51 -6.72 3.87
CA GLY A 19 6.90 -7.47 2.68
C GLY A 19 6.11 -8.77 2.53
N PHE A 20 5.88 -9.49 3.62
CA PHE A 20 5.01 -10.66 3.63
C PHE A 20 3.58 -10.32 3.18
N PHE A 21 2.98 -9.27 3.74
CA PHE A 21 1.62 -8.85 3.37
C PHE A 21 1.51 -8.35 1.93
N ILE A 22 2.53 -7.66 1.41
CA ILE A 22 2.58 -7.25 0.00
C ILE A 22 2.62 -8.49 -0.91
N GLY A 23 3.49 -9.46 -0.61
CA GLY A 23 3.58 -10.70 -1.39
C GLY A 23 2.28 -11.51 -1.34
N PHE A 24 1.76 -11.75 -0.14
CA PHE A 24 0.51 -12.46 0.08
C PHE A 24 -0.66 -11.77 -0.64
N GLY A 25 -0.80 -10.45 -0.45
CA GLY A 25 -1.83 -9.64 -1.07
C GLY A 25 -1.77 -9.65 -2.60
N SER A 26 -0.56 -9.68 -3.17
CA SER A 26 -0.36 -9.76 -4.63
C SER A 26 -0.80 -11.10 -5.21
N VAL A 27 -0.48 -12.21 -4.53
CA VAL A 27 -0.96 -13.55 -4.91
C VAL A 27 -2.48 -13.65 -4.79
N PHE A 28 -3.04 -13.18 -3.68
CA PHE A 28 -4.49 -13.17 -3.48
C PHE A 28 -5.21 -12.32 -4.53
N SER A 29 -4.66 -11.13 -4.84
CA SER A 29 -5.20 -10.25 -5.90
C SER A 29 -5.18 -10.94 -7.25
N LYS A 30 -4.13 -11.72 -7.59
CA LYS A 30 -4.10 -12.50 -8.84
C LYS A 30 -5.20 -13.55 -8.92
N ILE A 31 -5.57 -14.16 -7.79
CA ILE A 31 -6.69 -15.11 -7.73
C ILE A 31 -8.01 -14.38 -7.97
N LEU A 32 -8.22 -13.24 -7.29
CA LEU A 32 -9.42 -12.40 -7.46
C LEU A 32 -9.56 -11.84 -8.87
N MET A 33 -8.45 -11.56 -9.56
CA MET A 33 -8.46 -11.07 -10.94
C MET A 33 -9.07 -12.05 -11.95
N LYS A 34 -9.31 -13.31 -11.57
CA LYS A 34 -10.05 -14.27 -12.41
C LYS A 34 -11.53 -13.94 -12.53
N THR A 35 -12.08 -13.19 -11.58
CA THR A 35 -13.52 -12.88 -11.51
C THR A 35 -13.82 -11.39 -11.43
N ILE A 36 -12.87 -10.57 -10.98
CA ILE A 36 -13.03 -9.13 -10.75
C ILE A 36 -11.95 -8.38 -11.53
N THR A 37 -12.27 -7.21 -12.09
CA THR A 37 -11.29 -6.39 -12.81
C THR A 37 -10.22 -5.81 -11.87
N PRO A 38 -8.98 -5.57 -12.34
CA PRO A 38 -7.91 -4.99 -11.52
C PRO A 38 -8.31 -3.64 -10.89
N PHE A 39 -9.03 -2.81 -11.63
CA PHE A 39 -9.55 -1.53 -11.14
C PHE A 39 -10.53 -1.70 -9.97
N ALA A 40 -11.46 -2.65 -10.05
CA ALA A 40 -12.41 -2.92 -8.98
C ALA A 40 -11.72 -3.49 -7.72
N ILE A 41 -10.71 -4.36 -7.88
CA ILE A 41 -9.88 -4.83 -6.76
C ILE A 41 -9.20 -3.65 -6.08
N ASN A 42 -8.70 -2.68 -6.85
CA ASN A 42 -8.06 -1.50 -6.29
C ASN A 42 -9.03 -0.64 -5.45
N ILE A 43 -10.24 -0.40 -5.96
CA ILE A 43 -11.28 0.33 -5.21
C ILE A 43 -11.60 -0.39 -3.90
N ILE A 44 -11.74 -1.71 -3.93
CA ILE A 44 -11.99 -2.51 -2.71
C ILE A 44 -10.84 -2.36 -1.72
N ARG A 45 -9.58 -2.45 -2.18
CA ARG A 45 -8.39 -2.22 -1.34
C ARG A 45 -8.39 -0.84 -0.69
N LEU A 46 -8.74 0.20 -1.47
CA LEU A 46 -8.85 1.58 -1.00
C LEU A 46 -9.93 1.76 0.07
N ILE A 47 -11.12 1.17 -0.13
CA ILE A 47 -12.20 1.24 0.85
C ILE A 47 -11.80 0.53 2.16
N ILE A 48 -11.28 -0.70 2.05
CA ILE A 48 -10.87 -1.48 3.22
C ILE A 48 -9.76 -0.75 3.98
N GLY A 49 -8.70 -0.31 3.29
CA GLY A 49 -7.60 0.44 3.87
C GLY A 49 -8.07 1.75 4.50
N GLY A 50 -8.96 2.49 3.84
CA GLY A 50 -9.56 3.71 4.34
C GLY A 50 -10.37 3.50 5.62
N VAL A 51 -11.15 2.42 5.71
CA VAL A 51 -11.89 2.07 6.93
C VAL A 51 -10.94 1.74 8.08
N PHE A 52 -9.93 0.90 7.86
CA PHE A 52 -8.94 0.57 8.90
C PHE A 52 -8.18 1.82 9.36
N TYR A 53 -7.77 2.67 8.42
CA TYR A 53 -7.07 3.91 8.72
C TYR A 53 -7.96 4.88 9.50
N PHE A 54 -9.24 5.01 9.12
CA PHE A 54 -10.19 5.84 9.84
C PHE A 54 -10.42 5.36 11.27
N VAL A 55 -10.56 4.04 11.49
CA VAL A 55 -10.65 3.47 12.84
C VAL A 55 -9.38 3.75 13.66
N ALA A 56 -8.20 3.68 13.04
CA ALA A 56 -6.95 4.04 13.70
C ALA A 56 -6.92 5.52 14.11
N LEU A 57 -7.43 6.43 13.27
CA LEU A 57 -7.56 7.86 13.62
C LEU A 57 -8.52 8.11 14.78
N LEU A 58 -9.60 7.34 14.90
CA LEU A 58 -10.49 7.43 16.07
C LEU A 58 -9.77 7.06 17.38
N TYR A 59 -8.80 6.16 17.31
CA TYR A 59 -8.01 5.73 18.48
C TYR A 59 -6.82 6.65 18.77
N LEU A 60 -6.09 7.09 17.74
CA LEU A 60 -4.87 7.87 17.86
C LEU A 60 -5.10 9.39 17.86
N GLY A 61 -6.29 9.82 17.43
CA GLY A 61 -6.64 11.23 17.24
C GLY A 61 -6.39 11.74 15.82
N PHE A 62 -7.11 12.80 15.46
CA PHE A 62 -6.95 13.45 14.15
C PHE A 62 -5.82 14.48 14.18
N PRO A 63 -4.89 14.44 13.21
CA PRO A 63 -3.85 15.45 13.12
C PRO A 63 -4.43 16.82 12.71
N SER A 64 -3.96 17.89 13.36
CA SER A 64 -4.34 19.26 13.03
C SER A 64 -3.49 19.81 11.88
N PHE A 65 -3.82 19.42 10.65
CA PHE A 65 -3.19 19.97 9.44
C PHE A 65 -3.96 21.15 8.85
N SER A 66 -3.27 22.02 8.11
CA SER A 66 -3.90 23.10 7.35
C SER A 66 -4.74 22.56 6.19
N ARG A 67 -5.66 23.36 5.66
CA ARG A 67 -6.56 22.93 4.56
C ARG A 67 -5.78 22.58 3.30
N GLU A 68 -4.68 23.27 3.05
CA GLU A 68 -3.78 23.06 1.92
C GLU A 68 -3.09 21.70 2.03
N VAL A 69 -2.61 21.34 3.23
CA VAL A 69 -1.98 20.05 3.48
C VAL A 69 -2.98 18.91 3.29
N TRP A 70 -4.22 19.08 3.78
CA TRP A 70 -5.29 18.11 3.52
C TRP A 70 -5.58 17.93 2.02
N ALA A 71 -5.64 19.02 1.26
CA ALA A 71 -5.85 18.95 -0.18
C ALA A 71 -4.71 18.20 -0.89
N ILE A 72 -3.46 18.49 -0.52
CA ILE A 72 -2.28 17.79 -1.05
C ILE A 72 -2.36 16.30 -0.73
N LEU A 73 -2.64 15.93 0.52
CA LEU A 73 -2.74 14.53 0.95
C LEU A 73 -3.82 13.76 0.19
N ILE A 74 -4.99 14.37 0.01
CA ILE A 74 -6.10 13.76 -0.74
C ILE A 74 -5.70 13.58 -2.21
N LEU A 75 -5.14 14.61 -2.84
CA LEU A 75 -4.73 14.54 -4.25
C LEU A 75 -3.59 13.54 -4.48
N SER A 76 -2.57 13.54 -3.61
CA SER A 76 -1.47 12.58 -3.68
C SER A 76 -1.96 11.16 -3.42
N GLY A 77 -2.89 11.00 -2.48
CA GLY A 77 -3.52 9.72 -2.18
C GLY A 77 -4.28 9.17 -3.39
N ILE A 78 -5.14 9.99 -4.00
CA ILE A 78 -5.89 9.57 -5.20
C ILE A 78 -4.93 9.20 -6.34
N LEU A 79 -3.92 10.01 -6.63
CA LEU A 79 -2.99 9.73 -7.73
C LEU A 79 -2.16 8.47 -7.45
N GLY A 80 -1.55 8.38 -6.27
CA GLY A 80 -0.72 7.23 -5.88
C GLY A 80 -1.53 5.94 -5.79
N PHE A 81 -2.55 5.92 -4.93
CA PHE A 81 -3.32 4.71 -4.67
C PHE A 81 -4.29 4.34 -5.80
N THR A 82 -4.63 5.25 -6.72
CA THR A 82 -5.50 4.88 -7.85
C THR A 82 -4.67 4.49 -9.06
N VAL A 83 -3.74 5.35 -9.49
CA VAL A 83 -3.02 5.14 -10.75
C VAL A 83 -1.89 4.13 -10.58
N ALA A 84 -1.03 4.32 -9.58
CA ALA A 84 0.14 3.44 -9.41
C ALA A 84 -0.27 2.02 -9.02
N ASP A 85 -1.17 1.88 -8.04
CA ASP A 85 -1.68 0.56 -7.63
C ASP A 85 -2.46 -0.14 -8.75
N TRP A 86 -3.26 0.59 -9.55
CA TRP A 86 -3.94 -0.02 -10.69
C TRP A 86 -2.93 -0.51 -11.73
N MET A 87 -1.93 0.30 -12.09
CA MET A 87 -0.88 -0.13 -13.02
C MET A 87 -0.10 -1.34 -12.50
N PHE A 88 0.15 -1.41 -11.20
CA PHE A 88 0.78 -2.56 -10.58
C PHE A 88 -0.09 -3.83 -10.66
N LEU A 89 -1.38 -3.73 -10.33
CA LEU A 89 -2.32 -4.85 -10.45
C LEU A 89 -2.49 -5.30 -11.90
N GLU A 90 -2.51 -4.37 -12.84
CA GLU A 90 -2.54 -4.66 -14.27
C GLU A 90 -1.24 -5.36 -14.72
N GLY A 91 -0.09 -4.92 -14.20
CA GLY A 91 1.20 -5.60 -14.39
C GLY A 91 1.18 -7.03 -13.87
N ILE A 92 0.59 -7.28 -12.69
CA ILE A 92 0.36 -8.63 -12.17
C ILE A 92 -0.57 -9.42 -13.11
N ASN A 93 -1.57 -8.76 -13.69
CA ASN A 93 -2.51 -9.39 -14.60
C ASN A 93 -1.80 -9.92 -15.87
N TYR A 94 -0.94 -9.11 -16.48
CA TYR A 94 -0.22 -9.47 -17.70
C TYR A 94 1.02 -10.34 -17.48
N LEU A 95 1.86 -10.02 -16.49
CA LEU A 95 3.20 -10.62 -16.33
C LEU A 95 3.24 -11.70 -15.24
N GLY A 96 2.20 -11.78 -14.40
CA GLY A 96 2.20 -12.60 -13.20
C GLY A 96 2.94 -11.92 -12.03
N VAL A 97 2.66 -12.40 -10.81
CA VAL A 97 3.08 -11.77 -9.55
C VAL A 97 4.60 -11.60 -9.48
N SER A 98 5.37 -12.67 -9.71
CA SER A 98 6.83 -12.63 -9.53
C SER A 98 7.53 -11.64 -10.46
N ARG A 99 7.12 -11.55 -11.74
CA ARG A 99 7.74 -10.64 -12.72
C ARG A 99 7.36 -9.19 -12.47
N ALA A 100 6.09 -8.94 -12.17
CA ALA A 100 5.61 -7.60 -11.82
C ALA A 100 6.31 -7.07 -10.56
N SER A 101 6.49 -7.91 -9.55
CA SER A 101 7.21 -7.52 -8.33
C SER A 101 8.66 -7.16 -8.59
N LEU A 102 9.38 -7.91 -9.43
CA LEU A 102 10.77 -7.58 -9.78
C LEU A 102 10.90 -6.23 -10.50
N LEU A 103 9.96 -5.90 -11.39
CA LEU A 103 9.92 -4.59 -12.04
C LEU A 103 9.66 -3.48 -11.04
N LEU A 104 8.74 -3.69 -10.09
CA LEU A 104 8.50 -2.74 -9.00
C LEU A 104 9.76 -2.53 -8.13
N THR A 105 10.53 -3.59 -7.83
CA THR A 105 11.76 -3.45 -7.04
C THR A 105 12.89 -2.75 -7.81
N SER A 106 12.80 -2.66 -9.13
CA SER A 106 13.79 -1.97 -9.96
C SER A 106 13.57 -0.45 -10.02
N SER A 107 12.40 0.04 -9.62
CA SER A 107 12.19 1.47 -9.39
C SER A 107 12.75 1.85 -8.01
N PRO A 108 13.55 2.94 -7.90
CA PRO A 108 14.00 3.43 -6.60
C PRO A 108 12.79 3.79 -5.73
N PRO A 109 12.83 3.52 -4.41
CA PRO A 109 11.79 3.92 -3.46
C PRO A 109 11.69 5.43 -3.29
#